data_AF-A0A8H6G2B0-F1
#
_entry.id   AF-A0A8H6G2B0-F1
#
_cell.length_a   1.000
_cell.length_b   1.000
_cell.length_c   1.000
_cell.angle_alpha   90.00
_cell.angle_beta   90.00
_cell.angle_gamma   90.00
#
_symmetry.space_group_name_H-M   'P 1'
#
loop_
_entity.id
_entity.type
_entity.pdbx_description
1 polymer ?
#
loop_
_entity_poly.entity_id
_entity_poly.type
_entity_poly.pdbx_seq_one_letter_code
_entity_poly.pdbx_strand_id
1 'polypeptide(L)'
;MAVLKVNSFSSRDTNIESGTLRANNNTSVDVLLNSIAGESLQASWRCIAPLVRFVEISKADSVQNSYLEVKRFLGSETFAGVDLTVVAKYEPDISIKLLTDVLELYRTSAIEAVSPITSFAMSELQIAMRLMQGGKHMGKIIIRSHGDEVVQVLPPLIYTTIAHADASYPITGGTGGIGRSLASWLAKNGAKPIVLVSRSGSSSASAHALVEEIDILDNGVPIAVRKCDVSNQAQLEDLINGIQGTMSPT
;
A
#
# COMPACT_ATOMS: atom_id res chain seq x y z
N MET A 1 -4.19 43.86 0.27
CA MET A 1 -4.66 42.47 0.51
C MET A 1 -5.43 42.05 -0.74
N ALA A 2 -4.80 41.30 -1.65
CA ALA A 2 -5.49 40.85 -2.85
C ALA A 2 -6.48 39.75 -2.45
N VAL A 3 -7.77 39.99 -2.64
CA VAL A 3 -8.80 38.99 -2.42
C VAL A 3 -8.65 37.95 -3.52
N LEU A 4 -8.14 36.76 -3.17
CA LEU A 4 -8.15 35.60 -4.08
C LEU A 4 -9.61 35.31 -4.43
N LYS A 5 -9.94 35.38 -5.72
CA LYS A 5 -11.27 35.05 -6.22
C LYS A 5 -11.44 33.54 -6.16
N VAL A 6 -12.17 33.05 -5.16
CA VAL A 6 -12.49 31.62 -5.02
C VAL A 6 -13.74 31.32 -5.86
N ASN A 7 -13.59 30.46 -6.85
CA ASN A 7 -14.71 29.92 -7.62
C ASN A 7 -15.04 28.53 -7.09
N SER A 8 -16.29 28.29 -6.68
CA SER A 8 -16.72 27.00 -6.12
C SER A 8 -17.71 26.31 -7.07
N PHE A 9 -17.49 25.01 -7.31
CA PHE A 9 -18.34 24.17 -8.16
C PHE A 9 -18.69 22.88 -7.43
N SER A 10 -19.81 22.28 -7.81
CA SER A 10 -20.25 20.98 -7.28
C SER A 10 -19.32 19.87 -7.76
N SER A 11 -18.81 19.06 -6.83
CA SER A 11 -18.04 17.85 -7.14
C SER A 11 -18.92 16.64 -7.46
N ARG A 12 -20.26 16.80 -7.40
CA ARG A 12 -21.24 15.75 -7.69
C ARG A 12 -21.84 15.85 -9.09
N ASP A 13 -21.56 16.95 -9.78
CA ASP A 13 -22.04 17.20 -11.13
C ASP A 13 -20.88 17.09 -12.10
N THR A 14 -21.12 16.50 -13.26
CA THR A 14 -20.15 16.42 -14.36
C THR A 14 -20.00 17.74 -15.12
N ASN A 15 -20.75 18.78 -14.74
CA ASN A 15 -20.75 20.12 -15.35
C ASN A 15 -19.53 20.99 -14.97
N ILE A 16 -18.43 20.38 -14.52
CA ILE A 16 -17.19 21.09 -14.18
C ILE A 16 -16.73 21.96 -15.37
N GLU A 17 -16.95 21.49 -16.60
CA GLU A 17 -16.63 22.17 -17.87
C GLU A 17 -17.14 23.62 -17.96
N SER A 18 -18.44 23.83 -17.73
CA SER A 18 -19.07 25.13 -17.95
C SER A 18 -18.80 26.09 -16.78
N GLY A 19 -18.43 25.57 -15.62
CA GLY A 19 -18.09 26.34 -14.43
C GLY A 19 -16.70 26.95 -14.49
N THR A 20 -15.66 26.14 -14.70
CA THR A 20 -14.26 26.58 -14.59
C THR A 20 -13.83 27.54 -15.70
N LEU A 21 -14.19 27.26 -16.96
CA LEU A 21 -13.85 28.13 -18.09
C LEU A 21 -14.52 29.52 -17.98
N ARG A 22 -15.81 29.55 -17.60
CA ARG A 22 -16.55 30.82 -17.42
C ARG A 22 -16.02 31.65 -16.26
N ALA A 23 -15.66 31.00 -15.15
CA ALA A 23 -15.27 31.71 -13.95
C ALA A 23 -13.81 32.21 -13.97
N ASN A 24 -12.97 31.65 -14.84
CA ASN A 24 -11.58 32.08 -15.02
C ASN A 24 -11.38 33.02 -16.22
N ASN A 25 -12.43 33.72 -16.69
CA ASN A 25 -12.37 34.60 -17.88
C ASN A 25 -11.80 33.90 -19.13
N ASN A 26 -12.10 32.60 -19.33
CA ASN A 26 -11.50 31.75 -20.37
C ASN A 26 -9.96 31.57 -20.26
N THR A 27 -9.37 31.83 -19.10
CA THR A 27 -7.95 31.54 -18.83
C THR A 27 -7.78 30.08 -18.42
N SER A 28 -6.76 29.41 -18.97
CA SER A 28 -6.43 28.01 -18.65
C SER A 28 -5.94 27.85 -17.20
N VAL A 29 -6.14 26.67 -16.63
CA VAL A 29 -5.59 26.27 -15.33
C VAL A 29 -4.25 25.58 -15.56
N ASP A 30 -3.16 25.97 -14.89
CA ASP A 30 -1.84 25.34 -15.11
C ASP A 30 -1.69 23.94 -14.48
N VAL A 31 -2.36 23.74 -13.33
CA VAL A 31 -2.30 22.51 -12.54
C VAL A 31 -3.70 22.12 -12.08
N LEU A 32 -4.11 20.89 -12.37
CA LEU A 32 -5.35 20.30 -11.88
C LEU A 32 -5.01 19.23 -10.85
N LEU A 33 -5.40 19.43 -9.60
CA LEU A 33 -5.28 18.43 -8.53
C LEU A 33 -6.60 17.66 -8.42
N ASN A 34 -6.58 16.37 -8.75
CA ASN A 34 -7.76 15.51 -8.82
C ASN A 34 -7.81 14.49 -7.68
N SER A 35 -8.99 14.32 -7.09
CA SER A 35 -9.27 13.27 -6.11
C SER A 35 -10.61 12.54 -6.35
N ILE A 36 -11.30 12.83 -7.47
CA ILE A 36 -12.58 12.22 -7.84
C ILE A 36 -12.35 11.13 -8.90
N ALA A 37 -13.26 10.18 -9.00
CA ALA A 37 -13.10 8.97 -9.81
C ALA A 37 -14.16 8.82 -10.90
N GLY A 38 -13.95 7.87 -11.81
CA GLY A 38 -14.91 7.43 -12.83
C GLY A 38 -15.25 8.53 -13.85
N GLU A 39 -16.54 8.67 -14.20
CA GLU A 39 -16.98 9.62 -15.22
C GLU A 39 -16.59 11.08 -14.92
N SER A 40 -16.49 11.44 -13.64
CA SER A 40 -16.11 12.81 -13.26
C SER A 40 -14.62 13.08 -13.48
N LEU A 41 -13.76 12.06 -13.32
CA LEU A 41 -12.36 12.13 -13.73
C LEU A 41 -12.27 12.31 -15.25
N GLN A 42 -13.01 11.50 -16.02
CA GLN A 42 -13.01 11.58 -17.48
C GLN A 42 -13.54 12.92 -17.99
N ALA A 43 -14.57 13.48 -17.33
CA ALA A 43 -15.05 14.83 -17.63
C ALA A 43 -13.95 15.86 -17.35
N SER A 44 -13.31 15.81 -16.17
CA SER A 44 -12.22 16.71 -15.80
C SER A 44 -11.05 16.64 -16.79
N TRP A 45 -10.65 15.43 -17.20
CA TRP A 45 -9.59 15.19 -18.18
C TRP A 45 -9.92 15.73 -19.58
N ARG A 46 -11.18 15.63 -20.01
CA ARG A 46 -11.62 16.17 -21.31
C ARG A 46 -11.62 17.70 -21.36
N CYS A 47 -11.81 18.35 -20.22
CA CYS A 47 -12.02 19.80 -20.13
C CYS A 47 -10.75 20.61 -19.80
N ILE A 48 -9.58 19.96 -19.71
CA ILE A 48 -8.32 20.69 -19.49
C ILE A 48 -7.89 21.45 -20.75
N ALA A 49 -7.12 22.52 -20.55
CA ALA A 49 -6.44 23.22 -21.64
C ALA A 49 -5.18 22.46 -22.09
N PRO A 50 -4.54 22.85 -23.20
CA PRO A 50 -3.18 22.41 -23.51
C PRO A 50 -2.19 22.77 -22.38
N LEU A 51 -1.09 22.01 -22.27
CA LEU A 51 0.02 22.22 -21.33
C LEU A 51 -0.32 22.02 -19.84
N VAL A 52 -1.52 21.53 -19.52
CA VAL A 52 -1.94 21.34 -18.13
C VAL A 52 -1.25 20.15 -17.48
N ARG A 53 -0.87 20.32 -16.22
CA ARG A 53 -0.40 19.24 -15.35
C ARG A 53 -1.56 18.70 -14.52
N PHE A 54 -2.02 17.50 -14.84
CA PHE A 54 -3.04 16.78 -14.11
C PHE A 54 -2.38 15.89 -13.06
N VAL A 55 -2.62 16.19 -11.79
CA VAL A 55 -2.06 15.50 -10.62
C VAL A 55 -3.18 14.66 -9.98
N GLU A 56 -3.09 13.35 -10.15
CA GLU A 56 -4.05 12.39 -9.61
C GLU A 56 -3.58 11.88 -8.24
N ILE A 57 -4.39 12.07 -7.21
CA ILE A 57 -4.10 11.55 -5.85
C ILE A 57 -5.07 10.45 -5.41
N SER A 58 -6.15 10.18 -6.16
CA SER A 58 -7.03 9.06 -5.87
C SER A 58 -6.45 7.75 -6.43
N LYS A 59 -6.84 6.63 -5.80
CA LYS A 59 -6.42 5.29 -6.23
C LYS A 59 -7.51 4.51 -6.96
N ALA A 60 -8.75 5.01 -6.97
CA ALA A 60 -9.91 4.24 -7.38
C ALA A 60 -9.81 3.74 -8.84
N ASP A 61 -9.56 4.66 -9.78
CA ASP A 61 -9.41 4.33 -11.20
C ASP A 61 -8.11 3.57 -11.51
N SER A 62 -7.01 3.91 -10.85
CA SER A 62 -5.73 3.21 -11.04
C SER A 62 -5.80 1.75 -10.60
N VAL A 63 -6.48 1.45 -9.49
CA VAL A 63 -6.68 0.08 -9.00
C VAL A 63 -7.56 -0.73 -9.96
N GLN A 64 -8.54 -0.09 -10.59
CA GLN A 64 -9.43 -0.75 -11.55
C GLN A 64 -8.85 -0.82 -12.97
N ASN A 65 -7.67 -0.25 -13.19
CA ASN A 65 -7.06 -0.11 -14.51
C ASN A 65 -8.02 0.56 -15.52
N SER A 66 -8.68 1.64 -15.07
CA SER A 66 -9.57 2.43 -15.91
C SER A 66 -8.82 3.02 -17.11
N TYR A 67 -9.54 3.22 -18.21
CA TYR A 67 -9.03 3.84 -19.43
C TYR A 67 -8.72 5.33 -19.24
N LEU A 68 -7.71 5.84 -19.94
CA LEU A 68 -7.41 7.27 -20.05
C LEU A 68 -7.35 7.67 -21.53
N GLU A 69 -8.00 8.78 -21.89
CA GLU A 69 -8.02 9.24 -23.29
C GLU A 69 -6.65 9.78 -23.72
N VAL A 70 -5.91 9.01 -24.53
CA VAL A 70 -4.57 9.40 -25.01
C VAL A 70 -4.58 10.56 -26.00
N LYS A 71 -5.72 10.85 -26.63
CA LYS A 71 -5.87 11.98 -27.56
C LYS A 71 -5.50 13.31 -26.90
N ARG A 72 -5.71 13.41 -25.59
CA ARG A 72 -5.41 14.63 -24.84
C ARG A 72 -3.96 15.03 -25.00
N PHE A 73 -3.00 14.11 -24.85
CA PHE A 73 -1.55 14.39 -24.93
C PHE A 73 -1.06 15.14 -26.19
N LEU A 74 -1.88 15.27 -27.24
CA LEU A 74 -1.62 16.20 -28.36
C LEU A 74 -1.52 17.67 -27.93
N GLY A 75 -2.15 18.06 -26.81
CA GLY A 75 -2.03 19.37 -26.19
C GLY A 75 -0.79 19.52 -25.29
N SER A 76 0.11 18.54 -25.26
CA SER A 76 1.30 18.51 -24.39
C SER A 76 0.98 18.56 -22.89
N GLU A 77 -0.14 17.98 -22.48
CA GLU A 77 -0.55 17.80 -21.09
C GLU A 77 0.28 16.72 -20.42
N THR A 78 0.45 16.84 -19.10
CA THR A 78 1.10 15.82 -18.27
C THR A 78 0.06 15.20 -17.35
N PHE A 79 0.02 13.87 -17.27
CA PHE A 79 -0.78 13.14 -16.28
C PHE A 79 0.17 12.46 -15.30
N ALA A 80 0.07 12.79 -14.01
CA ALA A 80 0.93 12.28 -12.95
C ALA A 80 0.09 11.67 -11.83
N GLY A 81 0.20 10.36 -11.64
CA GLY A 81 -0.29 9.70 -10.43
C GLY A 81 0.69 9.90 -9.28
N VAL A 82 0.20 10.42 -8.16
CA VAL A 82 1.02 10.71 -6.97
C VAL A 82 0.51 9.91 -5.79
N ASP A 83 1.37 9.02 -5.27
CA ASP A 83 1.11 8.22 -4.09
C ASP A 83 2.25 8.41 -3.08
N LEU A 84 1.99 9.13 -1.99
CA LEU A 84 2.99 9.39 -0.96
C LEU A 84 3.51 8.10 -0.30
N THR A 85 2.76 6.99 -0.33
CA THR A 85 3.25 5.71 0.19
C THR A 85 4.30 5.08 -0.72
N VAL A 86 4.20 5.31 -2.03
CA VAL A 86 5.22 4.91 -3.01
C VAL A 86 6.46 5.78 -2.87
N VAL A 87 6.28 7.10 -2.73
CA VAL A 87 7.40 8.03 -2.50
C VAL A 87 8.15 7.66 -1.22
N ALA A 88 7.44 7.41 -0.11
CA ALA A 88 8.07 7.00 1.15
C ALA A 88 8.85 5.69 1.05
N LYS A 89 8.39 4.76 0.21
CA LYS A 89 9.02 3.44 0.05
C LYS A 89 10.26 3.48 -0.83
N TYR A 90 10.23 4.22 -1.94
CA TYR A 90 11.26 4.16 -2.98
C TYR A 90 12.17 5.40 -3.01
N GLU A 91 11.69 6.54 -2.52
CA GLU A 91 12.38 7.84 -2.53
C GLU A 91 12.32 8.51 -1.14
N PRO A 92 12.97 7.93 -0.12
CA PRO A 92 12.88 8.41 1.26
C PRO A 92 13.41 9.85 1.42
N ASP A 93 14.44 10.23 0.66
CA ASP A 93 15.00 11.59 0.70
C ASP A 93 13.98 12.65 0.25
N ILE A 94 13.16 12.33 -0.77
CA ILE A 94 12.06 13.20 -1.19
C ILE A 94 11.03 13.32 -0.07
N SER A 95 10.70 12.22 0.61
CA SER A 95 9.72 12.25 1.70
C SER A 95 10.18 13.10 2.89
N ILE A 96 11.46 13.01 3.26
CA ILE A 96 12.07 13.86 4.30
C ILE A 96 12.00 15.33 3.89
N LYS A 97 12.34 15.64 2.64
CA LYS A 97 12.26 17.00 2.11
C LYS A 97 10.83 17.53 2.15
N LEU A 98 9.85 16.77 1.67
CA LEU A 98 8.43 17.17 1.68
C LEU A 98 7.93 17.45 3.10
N LEU A 99 8.26 16.61 4.07
CA LEU A 99 7.90 16.84 5.46
C LEU A 99 8.55 18.13 6.00
N THR A 100 9.82 18.36 5.68
CA THR A 100 10.55 19.57 6.07
C THR A 100 9.89 20.84 5.48
N ASP A 101 9.54 20.80 4.20
CA ASP A 101 8.87 21.91 3.51
C ASP A 101 7.50 22.22 4.15
N VAL A 102 6.72 21.19 4.51
CA VAL A 102 5.43 21.36 5.20
C VAL A 102 5.60 21.98 6.58
N LEU A 103 6.61 21.54 7.35
CA LEU A 103 6.91 22.12 8.66
C LEU A 103 7.33 23.59 8.55
N GLU A 104 8.08 23.95 7.51
CA GLU A 104 8.46 25.35 7.26
C GLU A 104 7.25 26.21 6.87
N LEU A 105 6.35 25.70 6.03
CA LEU A 105 5.09 26.39 5.71
C LEU A 105 4.23 26.61 6.96
N TYR A 106 4.20 25.64 7.88
CA TYR A 106 3.50 25.78 9.15
C TYR A 106 4.18 26.83 10.05
N ARG A 107 5.50 26.77 10.16
CA ARG A 107 6.31 27.71 10.96
C ARG A 107 6.16 29.15 10.49
N THR A 108 6.05 29.35 9.18
CA THR A 108 5.84 30.66 8.54
C THR A 108 4.37 31.09 8.50
N SER A 109 3.45 30.27 9.04
CA SER A 109 1.99 30.49 9.01
C SER A 109 1.42 30.64 7.59
N ALA A 110 2.10 30.08 6.59
CA ALA A 110 1.57 29.97 5.22
C ALA A 110 0.48 28.90 5.12
N ILE A 111 0.51 27.93 6.03
CA ILE A 111 -0.57 26.95 6.25
C ILE A 111 -0.95 26.94 7.73
N GLU A 112 -2.19 26.54 8.00
CA GLU A 112 -2.74 26.39 9.35
C GLU A 112 -3.14 24.94 9.60
N ALA A 113 -3.41 24.62 10.87
CA ALA A 113 -3.96 23.32 11.22
C ALA A 113 -5.33 23.12 10.55
N VAL A 114 -5.58 21.91 10.05
CA VAL A 114 -6.86 21.57 9.42
C VAL A 114 -8.01 21.80 10.42
N SER A 115 -9.05 22.49 9.96
CA SER A 115 -10.26 22.78 10.71
C SER A 115 -11.50 22.56 9.82
N PRO A 116 -12.62 22.03 10.36
CA PRO A 116 -12.81 21.59 11.74
C PRO A 116 -12.17 20.24 12.05
N ILE A 117 -11.90 20.00 13.33
CA ILE A 117 -11.53 18.68 13.86
C ILE A 117 -12.74 18.08 14.57
N THR A 118 -13.19 16.92 14.11
CA THR A 118 -14.26 16.15 14.75
C THR A 118 -13.61 15.00 15.53
N SER A 119 -13.65 15.08 16.86
CA SER A 119 -13.07 14.05 17.72
C SER A 119 -14.11 13.04 18.22
N PHE A 120 -13.74 11.76 18.20
CA PHE A 120 -14.51 10.66 18.80
C PHE A 120 -13.65 9.90 19.81
N ALA A 121 -14.28 9.32 20.82
CA ALA A 121 -13.64 8.37 21.72
C ALA A 121 -13.28 7.06 20.98
N MET A 122 -12.34 6.26 21.51
CA MET A 122 -12.01 4.96 20.92
C MET A 122 -13.21 4.01 20.92
N SER A 123 -14.07 4.11 21.95
CA SER A 123 -15.34 3.39 22.04
C SER A 123 -16.34 3.75 20.94
N GLU A 124 -16.20 4.93 20.32
CA GLU A 124 -17.05 5.44 19.25
C GLU A 124 -16.47 5.21 17.85
N LEU A 125 -15.40 4.41 17.72
CA LEU A 125 -14.72 4.15 16.45
C LEU A 125 -15.69 3.76 15.32
N GLN A 126 -16.69 2.94 15.61
CA GLN A 126 -17.68 2.53 14.61
C GLN A 126 -18.54 3.70 14.11
N ILE A 127 -18.88 4.65 14.99
CA ILE A 127 -19.63 5.86 14.64
C ILE A 127 -18.78 6.75 13.75
N ALA A 128 -17.51 6.96 14.13
CA ALA A 128 -16.55 7.73 13.36
C ALA A 128 -16.34 7.17 11.94
N MET A 129 -16.20 5.84 11.82
CA MET A 129 -16.06 5.15 10.54
C MET A 129 -17.32 5.31 9.66
N ARG A 130 -18.52 5.21 10.24
CA ARG A 130 -19.78 5.44 9.50
C ARG A 130 -19.92 6.89 9.02
N LEU A 131 -19.54 7.87 9.86
CA LEU A 131 -19.54 9.28 9.48
C LEU A 131 -18.56 9.54 8.31
N MET A 132 -17.37 8.97 8.38
CA MET A 132 -16.35 9.04 7.33
C MET A 132 -16.86 8.45 6.01
N GLN A 133 -17.38 7.22 6.05
CA GLN A 133 -17.95 6.52 4.89
C GLN A 133 -19.09 7.30 4.23
N GLY A 134 -19.92 7.98 5.02
CA GLY A 134 -21.02 8.79 4.51
C GLY A 134 -20.58 10.08 3.79
N GLY A 135 -19.30 10.48 3.88
CA GLY A 135 -18.80 11.73 3.30
C GLY A 135 -19.46 12.99 3.88
N LYS A 136 -20.02 12.90 5.09
CA LYS A 136 -20.75 14.00 5.76
C LYS A 136 -19.89 14.77 6.77
N HIS A 137 -18.58 14.62 6.70
CA HIS A 137 -17.63 15.34 7.56
C HIS A 137 -16.87 16.38 6.75
N MET A 138 -16.49 17.45 7.44
CA MET A 138 -15.54 18.45 6.95
C MET A 138 -14.29 18.38 7.82
N GLY A 139 -13.13 18.67 7.23
CA GLY A 139 -11.85 18.65 7.94
C GLY A 139 -11.44 17.24 8.35
N LYS A 140 -10.96 17.06 9.59
CA LYS A 140 -10.33 15.80 10.03
C LYS A 140 -11.13 15.12 11.14
N ILE A 141 -11.38 13.83 10.98
CA ILE A 141 -11.87 12.96 12.06
C ILE A 141 -10.66 12.43 12.84
N ILE A 142 -10.69 12.58 14.18
CA ILE A 142 -9.64 12.10 15.09
C ILE A 142 -10.25 11.14 16.11
N ILE A 143 -9.63 9.98 16.29
CA ILE A 143 -9.96 9.06 17.39
C ILE A 143 -9.02 9.33 18.55
N ARG A 144 -9.59 9.61 19.72
CA ARG A 144 -8.84 9.78 20.96
C ARG A 144 -9.03 8.53 21.81
N SER A 145 -7.92 7.96 22.26
CA SER A 145 -7.92 6.87 23.23
C SER A 145 -7.73 7.46 24.62
N HIS A 146 -8.66 7.16 25.52
CA HIS A 146 -8.53 7.43 26.94
C HIS A 146 -8.21 6.09 27.65
N GLY A 147 -7.20 6.08 28.52
CA GLY A 147 -6.61 4.84 29.07
C GLY A 147 -7.54 3.98 29.93
N ASP A 148 -8.74 4.49 30.23
CA ASP A 148 -9.80 3.88 31.03
C ASP A 148 -10.98 3.36 30.20
N GLU A 149 -10.90 3.41 28.87
CA GLU A 149 -11.99 3.00 27.98
C GLU A 149 -12.09 1.47 27.83
N VAL A 150 -13.31 0.94 28.00
CA VAL A 150 -13.64 -0.45 27.67
C VAL A 150 -14.14 -0.51 26.23
N VAL A 151 -13.34 -1.12 25.35
CA VAL A 151 -13.69 -1.29 23.93
C VAL A 151 -13.68 -2.76 23.54
N GLN A 152 -14.54 -3.13 22.60
CA GLN A 152 -14.47 -4.47 22.02
C GLN A 152 -13.23 -4.56 21.12
N VAL A 153 -12.29 -5.41 21.54
CA VAL A 153 -11.13 -5.78 20.74
C VAL A 153 -11.31 -7.18 20.19
N LEU A 154 -10.72 -7.44 19.03
CA LEU A 154 -10.46 -8.83 18.67
C LEU A 154 -9.44 -9.36 19.69
N PRO A 155 -9.70 -10.49 20.36
CA PRO A 155 -8.67 -11.10 21.19
C PRO A 155 -7.42 -11.29 20.33
N PRO A 156 -6.22 -11.03 20.87
CA PRO A 156 -5.00 -11.30 20.13
C PRO A 156 -5.06 -12.74 19.65
N LEU A 157 -4.76 -12.94 18.36
CA LEU A 157 -4.56 -14.29 17.83
C LEU A 157 -3.35 -14.85 18.57
N ILE A 158 -3.60 -15.64 19.63
CA ILE A 158 -2.57 -16.40 20.31
C ILE A 158 -2.21 -17.55 19.36
N TYR A 159 -1.37 -17.26 18.38
CA TYR A 159 -0.54 -18.30 17.81
C TYR A 159 0.42 -18.68 18.94
N THR A 160 0.20 -19.83 19.57
CA THR A 160 1.34 -20.52 20.19
C THR A 160 2.44 -20.53 19.14
N THR A 161 3.61 -19.98 19.45
CA THR A 161 4.74 -19.95 18.53
C THR A 161 5.09 -21.39 18.19
N ILE A 162 4.51 -21.92 17.11
CA ILE A 162 4.79 -23.29 16.63
C ILE A 162 6.23 -23.33 16.07
N ALA A 163 6.71 -22.16 15.65
CA ALA A 163 8.03 -21.95 15.12
C ALA A 163 9.04 -21.66 16.25
N HIS A 164 9.71 -22.71 16.73
CA HIS A 164 10.96 -22.60 17.45
C HIS A 164 12.08 -22.15 16.50
N ALA A 165 12.85 -21.13 16.91
CA ALA A 165 14.09 -20.76 16.23
C ALA A 165 15.14 -21.89 16.29
N ASP A 166 14.96 -22.82 17.23
CA ASP A 166 15.87 -23.93 17.48
C ASP A 166 15.43 -25.22 16.75
N ALA A 167 14.76 -25.12 15.59
CA ALA A 167 14.33 -26.29 14.83
C ALA A 167 14.41 -26.07 13.31
N SER A 168 14.64 -27.13 12.54
CA SER A 168 14.57 -27.09 11.08
C SER A 168 13.20 -27.56 10.58
N TYR A 169 12.65 -26.89 9.56
CA TYR A 169 11.29 -27.11 9.05
C TYR A 169 11.30 -27.66 7.61
N PRO A 170 11.39 -28.98 7.40
CA PRO A 170 11.25 -29.58 6.07
C PRO A 170 9.78 -29.60 5.62
N ILE A 171 9.51 -28.99 4.45
CA ILE A 171 8.18 -28.91 3.84
C ILE A 171 8.17 -29.76 2.57
N THR A 172 7.46 -30.88 2.61
CA THR A 172 7.27 -31.75 1.45
C THR A 172 6.32 -31.10 0.44
N GLY A 173 6.65 -31.16 -0.84
CA GLY A 173 5.97 -30.36 -1.86
C GLY A 173 6.17 -28.86 -1.69
N GLY A 174 7.24 -28.43 -0.99
CA GLY A 174 7.48 -27.04 -0.60
C GLY A 174 7.55 -26.03 -1.75
N THR A 175 7.83 -26.50 -2.97
CA THR A 175 7.85 -25.65 -4.18
C THR A 175 6.47 -25.45 -4.81
N GLY A 176 5.44 -26.19 -4.38
CA GLY A 176 4.05 -26.03 -4.84
C GLY A 176 3.31 -24.88 -4.13
N GLY A 177 2.17 -24.42 -4.67
CA GLY A 177 1.49 -23.21 -4.17
C GLY A 177 1.17 -23.20 -2.67
N ILE A 178 0.69 -24.32 -2.13
CA ILE A 178 0.42 -24.49 -0.69
C ILE A 178 1.73 -24.49 0.11
N GLY A 179 2.72 -25.27 -0.32
CA GLY A 179 4.02 -25.36 0.35
C GLY A 179 4.73 -24.01 0.44
N ARG A 180 4.65 -23.20 -0.62
CA ARG A 180 5.19 -21.84 -0.65
C ARG A 180 4.46 -20.91 0.32
N SER A 181 3.14 -21.00 0.37
CA SER A 181 2.32 -20.20 1.30
C SER A 181 2.61 -20.57 2.75
N LEU A 182 2.79 -21.86 3.04
CA LEU A 182 3.17 -22.35 4.36
C LEU A 182 4.59 -21.90 4.74
N ALA A 183 5.54 -21.95 3.81
CA ALA A 183 6.91 -21.47 4.03
C ALA A 183 6.94 -19.97 4.37
N SER A 184 6.20 -19.16 3.62
CA SER A 184 6.07 -17.72 3.87
C SER A 184 5.41 -17.45 5.23
N TRP A 185 4.37 -18.21 5.60
CA TRP A 185 3.74 -18.11 6.91
C TRP A 185 4.70 -18.52 8.04
N LEU A 186 5.43 -19.63 7.90
CA LEU A 186 6.42 -20.09 8.90
C LEU A 186 7.55 -19.08 9.08
N ALA A 187 8.09 -18.52 7.98
CA ALA A 187 9.11 -17.48 8.03
C ALA A 187 8.63 -16.24 8.79
N LYS A 188 7.42 -15.76 8.50
CA LYS A 188 6.78 -14.62 9.21
C LYS A 188 6.55 -14.88 10.70
N ASN A 189 6.46 -16.15 11.10
CA ASN A 189 6.30 -16.57 12.49
C ASN A 189 7.63 -16.95 13.17
N GLY A 190 8.78 -16.70 12.53
CA GLY A 190 10.10 -16.90 13.13
C GLY A 190 10.71 -18.28 12.96
N ALA A 191 10.17 -19.13 12.07
CA ALA A 191 10.71 -20.46 11.79
C ALA A 191 12.04 -20.34 11.03
N LYS A 192 13.13 -20.82 11.62
CA LYS A 192 14.46 -20.81 10.99
C LYS A 192 15.22 -22.08 11.42
N PRO A 193 15.84 -22.85 10.50
CA PRO A 193 15.79 -22.74 9.03
C PRO A 193 14.63 -23.50 8.36
N ILE A 194 14.23 -23.08 7.16
CA ILE A 194 13.15 -23.70 6.36
C ILE A 194 13.74 -24.48 5.17
N VAL A 195 13.28 -25.72 4.96
CA VAL A 195 13.77 -26.60 3.88
C VAL A 195 12.63 -26.99 2.95
N LEU A 196 12.64 -26.51 1.72
CA LEU A 196 11.64 -26.86 0.71
C LEU A 196 12.04 -28.15 -0.01
N VAL A 197 11.22 -29.19 0.16
CA VAL A 197 11.50 -30.52 -0.38
C VAL A 197 10.61 -30.78 -1.58
N SER A 198 11.19 -31.10 -2.73
CA SER A 198 10.42 -31.47 -3.92
C SER A 198 11.17 -32.46 -4.80
N ARG A 199 10.45 -33.25 -5.61
CA ARG A 199 11.06 -34.19 -6.56
C ARG A 199 11.85 -33.49 -7.67
N SER A 200 11.46 -32.27 -8.01
CA SER A 200 12.08 -31.49 -9.09
C SER A 200 13.18 -30.53 -8.60
N GLY A 201 13.32 -30.34 -7.30
CA GLY A 201 14.28 -29.41 -6.70
C GLY A 201 14.05 -27.95 -7.09
N SER A 202 15.13 -27.18 -7.22
CA SER A 202 15.13 -25.74 -7.56
C SER A 202 14.79 -25.43 -9.02
N SER A 203 14.50 -26.43 -9.85
CA SER A 203 14.28 -26.24 -11.30
C SER A 203 13.04 -25.41 -11.69
N SER A 204 12.24 -24.95 -10.72
CA SER A 204 11.06 -24.12 -10.98
C SER A 204 11.33 -22.63 -10.70
N ALA A 205 10.90 -21.77 -11.63
CA ALA A 205 10.94 -20.31 -11.45
C ALA A 205 10.20 -19.84 -10.18
N SER A 206 9.15 -20.57 -9.80
CA SER A 206 8.37 -20.31 -8.58
C SER A 206 9.10 -20.62 -7.28
N ALA A 207 10.09 -21.53 -7.28
CA ALA A 207 10.93 -21.77 -6.11
C ALA A 207 11.94 -20.62 -5.91
N HIS A 208 12.50 -20.09 -7.00
CA HIS A 208 13.41 -18.94 -6.95
C HIS A 208 12.69 -17.68 -6.49
N ALA A 209 11.50 -17.39 -7.03
CA ALA A 209 10.71 -16.24 -6.63
C ALA A 209 10.34 -16.24 -5.13
N LEU A 210 10.11 -17.41 -4.53
CA LEU A 210 9.84 -17.52 -3.10
C LEU A 210 11.09 -17.29 -2.25
N VAL A 211 12.23 -17.82 -2.66
CA VAL A 211 13.49 -17.59 -1.96
C VAL A 211 13.78 -16.08 -1.95
N GLU A 212 13.62 -15.41 -3.09
CA GLU A 212 13.76 -13.96 -3.21
C GLU A 212 12.71 -13.19 -2.39
N GLU A 213 11.43 -13.62 -2.42
CA GLU A 213 10.36 -13.02 -1.60
C GLU A 213 10.68 -13.07 -0.10
N ILE A 214 11.14 -14.21 0.40
CA ILE A 214 11.40 -14.37 1.84
C ILE A 214 12.72 -13.69 2.24
N ASP A 215 13.74 -13.67 1.37
CA ASP A 215 14.99 -12.93 1.60
C ASP A 215 14.73 -11.40 1.72
N ILE A 216 13.75 -10.88 0.97
CA ILE A 216 13.32 -9.47 1.05
C ILE A 216 12.50 -9.17 2.31
N LEU A 217 11.71 -10.13 2.80
CA LEU A 217 10.75 -9.89 3.88
C LEU A 217 11.37 -9.95 5.29
N ASP A 218 12.49 -10.66 5.48
CA ASP A 218 13.13 -10.78 6.78
C ASP A 218 14.62 -11.13 6.65
N ASN A 219 15.50 -10.29 7.21
CA ASN A 219 16.97 -10.40 7.14
C ASN A 219 17.48 -11.77 7.66
N GLY A 220 17.56 -12.79 6.79
CA GLY A 220 18.34 -14.01 7.04
C GLY A 220 17.59 -15.22 7.59
N VAL A 221 16.34 -15.49 7.16
CA VAL A 221 15.77 -16.85 7.29
C VAL A 221 16.49 -17.77 6.29
N PRO A 222 17.29 -18.76 6.71
CA PRO A 222 17.98 -19.64 5.77
C PRO A 222 16.95 -20.57 5.11
N ILE A 223 16.74 -20.40 3.80
CA ILE A 223 15.90 -21.28 2.99
C ILE A 223 16.77 -22.14 2.09
N ALA A 224 16.58 -23.45 2.17
CA ALA A 224 17.20 -24.39 1.24
C ALA A 224 16.14 -25.13 0.43
N VAL A 225 16.38 -25.30 -0.87
CA VAL A 225 15.60 -26.21 -1.71
C VAL A 225 16.36 -27.52 -1.84
N ARG A 226 15.73 -28.64 -1.48
CA ARG A 226 16.31 -29.98 -1.56
C ARG A 226 15.49 -30.88 -2.48
N LYS A 227 16.19 -31.55 -3.39
CA LYS A 227 15.61 -32.56 -4.25
C LYS A 227 15.50 -33.86 -3.48
N CYS A 228 14.28 -34.36 -3.27
CA CYS A 228 14.05 -35.65 -2.62
C CYS A 228 12.70 -36.22 -3.07
N ASP A 229 12.69 -37.52 -3.38
CA ASP A 229 11.46 -38.29 -3.38
C ASP A 229 11.22 -38.86 -1.98
N VAL A 230 10.22 -38.31 -1.28
CA VAL A 230 9.87 -38.70 0.10
C VAL A 230 9.30 -40.12 0.19
N SER A 231 8.95 -40.74 -0.94
CA SER A 231 8.57 -42.17 -0.99
C SER A 231 9.76 -43.12 -1.06
N ASN A 232 10.97 -42.60 -1.36
CA ASN A 232 12.20 -43.37 -1.38
C ASN A 232 12.92 -43.22 -0.03
N GLN A 233 12.99 -44.33 0.72
CA GLN A 233 13.58 -44.35 2.05
C GLN A 233 15.02 -43.84 2.09
N ALA A 234 15.89 -44.29 1.18
CA ALA A 234 17.30 -43.89 1.17
C ALA A 234 17.46 -42.38 0.91
N GLN A 235 16.68 -41.82 -0.01
CA GLN A 235 16.71 -40.37 -0.27
C GLN A 235 16.20 -39.55 0.93
N LEU A 236 15.19 -40.06 1.64
CA LEU A 236 14.65 -39.38 2.82
C LEU A 236 15.64 -39.43 3.98
N GLU A 237 16.32 -40.56 4.19
CA GLU A 237 17.39 -40.69 5.20
C GLU A 237 18.54 -39.72 4.91
N ASP A 238 19.01 -39.65 3.66
CA ASP A 238 20.04 -38.70 3.24
C ASP A 238 19.62 -37.23 3.48
N LEU A 239 18.36 -36.90 3.18
CA LEU A 239 17.81 -35.57 3.42
C LEU A 239 17.81 -35.22 4.91
N ILE A 240 17.29 -36.11 5.76
CA ILE A 240 17.19 -35.87 7.21
C ILE A 240 18.58 -35.70 7.81
N ASN A 241 19.52 -36.58 7.47
CA ASN A 241 20.91 -36.50 7.93
C ASN A 241 21.59 -35.20 7.47
N GLY A 242 21.34 -34.79 6.21
CA GLY A 242 21.86 -33.54 5.67
C GLY A 242 21.34 -32.30 6.39
N ILE A 243 20.07 -32.27 6.77
CA ILE A 243 19.46 -31.17 7.52
C ILE A 243 20.07 -31.08 8.93
N GLN A 244 20.19 -32.20 9.63
CA GLN A 244 20.81 -32.26 10.97
C GLN A 244 22.27 -31.79 10.95
N GLY A 245 23.04 -32.11 9.89
CA GLY A 245 24.47 -31.74 9.82
C GLY A 245 24.76 -30.30 9.37
N THR A 246 23.99 -29.73 8.44
CA THR A 246 24.32 -28.44 7.78
C THR A 246 23.38 -27.29 8.10
N MET A 247 22.22 -27.57 8.68
CA MET A 247 21.19 -26.59 9.01
C MET A 247 20.67 -26.80 10.44
N SER A 248 21.56 -27.23 11.33
CA SER A 248 21.27 -27.30 12.76
C SER A 248 20.93 -25.90 13.29
N PRO A 249 19.92 -25.80 14.16
CA PRO A 249 19.62 -24.55 14.84
C PRO A 249 20.81 -24.09 15.70
N THR A 250 20.99 -22.78 15.84
CA THR A 250 22.14 -22.19 16.56
C THR A 250 21.80 -21.95 18.02
#